data_AF-A0AAU6P3Z7-F1
#
_entry.id   AF-A0AAU6P3Z7-F1
#
_cell.length_a   1.000
_cell.length_b   1.000
_cell.length_c   1.000
_cell.angle_alpha   90.00
_cell.angle_beta   90.00
_cell.angle_gamma   90.00
#
_symmetry.space_group_name_H-M   'P 1'
#
loop_
_entity.id
_entity.type
_entity.pdbx_description
1 polymer ?
#
loop_
_entity_poly.entity_id
_entity_poly.type
_entity_poly.pdbx_seq_one_letter_code
_entity_poly.pdbx_strand_id
1 'polypeptide(L)'
;MINTDIHNNKIIFENITFNLYNQYFLEIKQIIFLKEKMIIRGMPKRQNTPPCNYLDENFSRNNIFIFNFQGEILHNFGSRKEIDNFMSYPDYIEIRKDYLKLYYQSNYEVWYDIDSGKKIKEEYVYKK
;
A
#
# COMPACT_ATOMS: atom_id res chain seq x y z
N MET A 1 -0.52 -12.57 33.69
CA MET A 1 -1.37 -13.10 32.60
C MET A 1 -0.71 -12.69 31.31
N ILE A 2 0.04 -13.60 30.69
CA ILE A 2 0.99 -13.32 29.61
C ILE A 2 0.21 -13.42 28.30
N ASN A 3 0.02 -12.35 27.53
CA ASN A 3 0.87 -11.89 26.42
C ASN A 3 1.15 -12.94 25.31
N THR A 4 0.56 -14.14 25.40
CA THR A 4 0.71 -15.21 24.40
C THR A 4 0.02 -14.85 23.10
N ASP A 5 -1.16 -14.23 23.13
CA ASP A 5 -1.85 -13.81 21.90
C ASP A 5 -1.10 -12.69 21.18
N ILE A 6 -0.56 -11.71 21.92
CA ILE A 6 0.26 -10.63 21.35
C ILE A 6 1.56 -11.20 20.78
N HIS A 7 2.19 -12.16 21.47
CA HIS A 7 3.42 -12.79 20.99
C HIS A 7 3.18 -13.66 19.75
N ASN A 8 2.09 -14.43 19.73
CA ASN A 8 1.68 -15.24 18.59
C ASN A 8 1.32 -14.35 17.39
N ASN A 9 0.58 -13.27 17.61
CA ASN A 9 0.27 -12.29 16.56
C ASN A 9 1.54 -11.64 16.00
N LYS A 10 2.55 -11.37 16.85
CA LYS A 10 3.84 -10.84 16.40
C LYS A 10 4.63 -11.86 15.56
N ILE A 11 4.65 -13.13 15.94
CA ILE A 11 5.35 -14.19 15.18
C ILE A 11 4.65 -14.42 13.83
N ILE A 12 3.32 -14.51 13.83
CA ILE A 12 2.52 -14.62 12.60
C ILE A 12 2.79 -13.42 11.70
N PHE A 13 2.82 -12.22 12.27
CA PHE A 13 3.14 -10.99 11.56
C PHE A 13 4.51 -11.04 10.88
N GLU A 14 5.56 -11.40 11.62
CA GLU A 14 6.93 -11.49 11.12
C GLU A 14 7.04 -12.52 9.99
N ASN A 15 6.44 -13.70 10.16
CA ASN A 15 6.46 -14.77 9.17
C ASN A 15 5.76 -14.37 7.87
N ILE A 16 4.54 -13.82 7.95
CA ILE A 16 3.80 -13.41 6.75
C ILE A 16 4.54 -12.28 6.03
N THR A 17 5.07 -11.30 6.78
CA THR A 17 5.87 -10.20 6.22
C THR A 17 7.12 -10.71 5.49
N PHE A 18 7.84 -11.66 6.10
CA PHE A 18 9.04 -12.25 5.53
C PHE A 18 8.73 -13.05 4.26
N ASN A 19 7.62 -13.81 4.26
CA ASN A 19 7.17 -14.53 3.08
C ASN A 19 6.86 -13.58 1.91
N LEU A 20 6.16 -12.47 2.17
CA LEU A 20 5.90 -11.44 1.16
C LEU A 20 7.17 -10.79 0.63
N TYR A 21 8.13 -10.48 1.51
CA TYR A 21 9.44 -9.99 1.10
C TYR A 21 10.13 -10.98 0.16
N ASN A 22 10.13 -12.27 0.48
CA ASN A 22 10.79 -13.28 -0.36
C ASN A 22 10.05 -13.54 -1.68
N GLN A 23 8.72 -13.52 -1.67
CA GLN A 23 7.91 -13.77 -2.85
C GLN A 23 8.01 -12.62 -3.86
N TYR A 24 7.96 -11.38 -3.38
CA TYR A 24 7.84 -10.20 -4.24
C TYR A 24 9.05 -9.26 -4.22
N PHE A 25 10.05 -9.55 -3.40
CA PHE A 25 11.25 -8.72 -3.21
C PHE A 25 10.93 -7.24 -2.93
N LEU A 26 9.81 -6.99 -2.24
CA LEU A 26 9.34 -5.65 -1.89
C LEU A 26 10.24 -5.04 -0.82
N GLU A 27 10.77 -3.85 -1.07
CA GLU A 27 11.36 -3.07 0.02
C GLU A 27 10.24 -2.46 0.85
N ILE A 28 10.08 -2.94 2.09
CA ILE A 28 8.98 -2.54 2.95
C ILE A 28 9.37 -1.30 3.77
N LYS A 29 8.59 -0.22 3.65
CA LYS A 29 8.73 0.99 4.48
C LYS A 29 7.74 1.02 5.63
N GLN A 30 6.55 0.46 5.44
CA GLN A 30 5.49 0.44 6.43
C GLN A 30 4.56 -0.74 6.18
N ILE A 31 4.02 -1.32 7.25
CA ILE A 31 2.99 -2.36 7.20
C ILE A 31 1.87 -1.97 8.17
N ILE A 32 0.63 -2.17 7.76
CA ILE A 32 -0.55 -1.99 8.60
C ILE A 32 -1.46 -3.20 8.46
N PHE A 33 -1.99 -3.70 9.59
CA PHE A 33 -2.97 -4.78 9.65
C PHE A 33 -4.36 -4.21 9.82
N LEU A 34 -5.29 -4.63 8.97
CA LEU A 34 -6.69 -4.25 9.06
C LEU A 34 -7.56 -5.35 8.49
N LYS A 35 -8.53 -5.87 9.26
CA LYS A 35 -9.56 -6.81 8.79
C LYS A 35 -9.02 -7.92 7.88
N GLU A 36 -8.03 -8.66 8.38
CA GLU A 36 -7.38 -9.79 7.69
C GLU A 36 -6.60 -9.40 6.42
N LYS A 37 -6.28 -8.11 6.28
CA LYS A 37 -5.45 -7.58 5.19
C LYS A 37 -4.18 -6.98 5.74
N MET A 38 -3.16 -7.04 4.91
CA MET A 38 -1.91 -6.33 5.10
C MET A 38 -1.82 -5.22 4.07
N ILE A 39 -1.69 -3.99 4.55
CA ILE A 39 -1.49 -2.82 3.72
C ILE A 39 -0.02 -2.44 3.85
N ILE A 40 0.72 -2.60 2.76
CA ILE A 40 2.16 -2.38 2.71
C ILE A 40 2.45 -1.13 1.89
N ARG A 41 3.19 -0.19 2.47
CA ARG A 41 3.86 0.87 1.71
C ARG A 41 5.29 0.43 1.47
N GLY A 42 5.66 0.27 0.20
CA GLY A 42 6.97 -0.24 -0.16
C GLY A 42 7.35 0.02 -1.59
N MET A 43 8.62 -0.20 -1.91
CA MET A 43 9.16 -0.03 -3.26
C MET A 43 9.34 -1.40 -3.92
N PRO A 44 8.75 -1.62 -5.10
CA PRO A 44 8.93 -2.87 -5.83
C PRO A 44 10.29 -2.98 -6.51
N LYS A 45 10.85 -4.20 -6.54
CA LYS A 45 12.06 -4.53 -7.30
C LYS A 45 11.65 -5.21 -8.61
N ARG A 46 12.17 -4.70 -9.73
CA ARG A 46 11.73 -4.94 -11.11
C ARG A 46 11.46 -6.41 -11.51
N GLN A 47 12.10 -7.38 -10.89
CA GLN A 47 12.04 -8.78 -11.36
C GLN A 47 10.85 -9.58 -10.79
N ASN A 48 10.37 -9.26 -9.59
CA ASN A 48 9.33 -10.04 -8.89
C ASN A 48 8.19 -9.16 -8.36
N THR A 49 7.96 -8.01 -8.99
CA THR A 49 6.87 -7.11 -8.59
C THR A 49 5.52 -7.79 -8.85
N PRO A 50 4.56 -7.75 -7.91
CA PRO A 50 3.21 -8.23 -8.20
C PRO A 50 2.64 -7.52 -9.44
N PRO A 51 1.69 -8.12 -10.18
CA PRO A 51 0.96 -7.41 -11.22
C PRO A 51 0.38 -6.11 -10.65
N CYS A 52 0.74 -4.99 -11.26
CA CYS A 52 0.38 -3.67 -10.76
C CYS A 52 -0.07 -2.77 -11.89
N ASN A 53 -1.17 -2.05 -11.69
CA ASN A 53 -1.64 -1.02 -12.61
C ASN A 53 -0.88 0.31 -12.47
N TYR A 54 0.46 0.29 -12.48
CA TYR A 54 1.24 1.52 -12.38
C TYR A 54 1.45 2.16 -13.74
N LEU A 55 1.48 3.50 -13.73
CA LEU A 55 1.83 4.31 -14.89
C LEU A 55 3.35 4.59 -14.96
N ASP A 56 4.07 4.41 -13.84
CA ASP A 56 5.54 4.56 -13.78
C ASP A 56 6.23 3.23 -14.09
N GLU A 57 6.80 3.12 -15.29
CA GLU A 57 7.61 1.97 -15.73
C GLU A 57 8.94 1.85 -14.95
N ASN A 58 9.39 2.93 -14.30
CA ASN A 58 10.65 2.92 -13.56
C ASN A 58 10.51 2.43 -12.12
N PHE A 59 9.28 2.30 -11.60
CA PHE A 59 8.99 1.86 -10.23
C PHE A 59 9.84 2.59 -9.18
N SER A 60 10.03 3.90 -9.40
CA SER A 60 11.09 4.68 -8.77
C SER A 60 10.80 5.12 -7.33
N ARG A 61 9.61 4.81 -6.82
CA ARG A 61 9.06 5.30 -5.55
C ARG A 61 8.19 4.27 -4.85
N ASN A 62 7.83 4.59 -3.61
CA ASN A 62 6.95 3.75 -2.80
C ASN A 62 5.54 3.70 -3.39
N ASN A 63 4.96 2.51 -3.37
CA ASN A 63 3.57 2.23 -3.72
C ASN A 63 2.88 1.55 -2.56
N ILE A 64 1.57 1.39 -2.68
CA ILE A 64 0.72 0.73 -1.69
C ILE A 64 0.20 -0.58 -2.26
N PHE A 65 0.35 -1.64 -1.48
CA PHE A 65 -0.10 -2.97 -1.81
C PHE A 65 -1.04 -3.45 -0.71
N ILE A 66 -2.13 -4.09 -1.09
CA ILE A 66 -3.05 -4.76 -0.17
C ILE A 66 -2.96 -6.26 -0.45
N PHE A 67 -2.57 -7.02 0.55
CA PHE A 67 -2.50 -8.47 0.51
C PHE A 67 -3.50 -9.09 1.48
N ASN A 68 -3.98 -10.30 1.18
CA ASN A 68 -4.53 -11.17 2.21
C ASN A 68 -3.40 -11.82 3.03
N PHE A 69 -3.75 -12.55 4.11
CA PHE A 69 -2.76 -13.21 4.97
C PHE A 69 -2.08 -14.42 4.32
N GLN A 70 -2.60 -14.93 3.21
CA GLN A 70 -1.96 -15.95 2.38
C GLN A 70 -0.88 -15.36 1.47
N GLY A 71 -0.76 -14.03 1.41
CA GLY A 71 0.23 -13.32 0.60
C GLY A 71 -0.23 -13.06 -0.84
N GLU A 72 -1.50 -13.30 -1.15
CA GLU A 72 -2.07 -12.97 -2.46
C GLU A 72 -2.37 -11.48 -2.53
N ILE A 73 -1.98 -10.86 -3.64
CA ILE A 73 -2.29 -9.46 -3.89
C ILE A 73 -3.79 -9.28 -4.19
N LEU A 74 -4.43 -8.42 -3.40
CA LEU A 74 -5.82 -8.04 -3.60
C LEU A 74 -5.89 -6.78 -4.47
N HIS A 75 -5.19 -5.74 -4.05
CA HIS A 75 -5.20 -4.42 -4.69
C HIS A 75 -3.82 -3.78 -4.63
N ASN A 76 -3.56 -2.88 -5.56
CA ASN A 76 -2.39 -2.03 -5.52
C ASN A 76 -2.75 -0.60 -5.93
N PHE A 77 -2.12 0.37 -5.28
CA PHE A 77 -2.26 1.78 -5.58
C PHE A 77 -0.88 2.39 -5.69
N GLY A 78 -0.67 3.22 -6.71
CA GLY A 78 0.64 3.77 -6.95
C GLY A 78 0.59 5.13 -7.59
N SER A 79 1.52 5.31 -8.52
CA SER A 79 1.72 6.55 -9.23
C SER A 79 0.48 6.96 -10.02
N ARG A 80 0.12 8.24 -9.92
CA ARG A 80 -0.99 8.85 -10.69
C ARG A 80 -0.43 9.81 -11.73
N LYS A 81 -0.96 9.74 -12.94
CA LYS A 81 -0.61 10.68 -14.01
C LYS A 81 -1.49 11.90 -13.89
N GLU A 82 -0.85 13.06 -13.92
CA GLU A 82 -1.50 14.34 -13.74
C GLU A 82 -1.49 15.17 -15.02
N ILE A 83 -1.94 16.41 -14.86
CA ILE A 83 -1.80 17.45 -15.88
C ILE A 83 -0.32 17.58 -16.25
N ASP A 84 -0.06 17.81 -17.54
CA ASP A 84 1.28 17.91 -18.12
C ASP A 84 2.14 16.64 -18.05
N ASN A 85 1.51 15.47 -17.86
CA ASN A 85 2.18 14.19 -17.70
C ASN A 85 3.08 14.09 -16.44
N PHE A 86 2.90 14.99 -15.47
CA PHE A 86 3.59 14.85 -14.19
C PHE A 86 3.14 13.57 -13.48
N MET A 87 4.10 12.79 -13.01
CA MET A 87 3.83 11.57 -12.24
C MET A 87 3.99 11.86 -10.74
N SER A 88 2.88 11.71 -10.03
CA SER A 88 2.84 11.92 -8.58
C SER A 88 2.68 10.61 -7.84
N TYR A 89 3.27 10.55 -6.65
CA TYR A 89 3.33 9.35 -5.83
C TYR A 89 2.72 9.61 -4.45
N PRO A 90 2.15 8.58 -3.81
CA PRO A 90 1.66 8.69 -2.46
C PRO A 90 2.84 8.82 -1.48
N ASP A 91 2.96 9.96 -0.80
CA ASP A 91 3.97 10.17 0.25
C ASP A 91 3.53 9.56 1.58
N TYR A 92 2.24 9.65 1.86
CA TYR A 92 1.63 9.26 3.13
C TYR A 92 0.32 8.54 2.90
N ILE A 93 0.01 7.63 3.82
CA ILE A 93 -1.26 6.90 3.85
C ILE A 93 -1.92 7.07 5.21
N GLU A 94 -3.24 7.11 5.18
CA GLU A 94 -4.05 7.09 6.38
C GLU A 94 -5.18 6.08 6.19
N ILE A 95 -5.40 5.26 7.21
CA ILE A 95 -6.55 4.35 7.26
C ILE A 95 -7.60 4.99 8.15
N ARG A 96 -8.82 5.11 7.65
CA ARG A 96 -9.96 5.57 8.43
C ARG A 96 -11.14 4.65 8.17
N LYS A 97 -11.59 3.97 9.22
CA LYS A 97 -12.66 2.95 9.13
C LYS A 97 -12.34 1.93 8.03
N ASP A 98 -13.01 2.05 6.89
CA ASP A 98 -13.00 1.09 5.80
C ASP A 98 -12.34 1.64 4.53
N TYR A 99 -11.81 2.87 4.59
CA TYR A 99 -11.17 3.51 3.45
C TYR A 99 -9.68 3.80 3.70
N LEU A 100 -8.92 3.61 2.63
CA LEU A 100 -7.52 3.98 2.51
C LEU A 100 -7.45 5.35 1.84
N LYS A 101 -6.88 6.32 2.56
CA LYS A 101 -6.62 7.65 2.04
C LYS A 101 -5.15 7.78 1.67
N LEU A 102 -4.88 8.16 0.43
CA LEU A 102 -3.55 8.41 -0.11
C LEU A 102 -3.32 9.90 -0.27
N TYR A 103 -2.19 10.38 0.21
CA TYR A 103 -1.76 11.77 0.09
C TYR A 103 -0.63 11.87 -0.93
N TYR A 104 -0.88 12.58 -2.02
CA TYR A 104 0.05 12.73 -3.13
C TYR A 104 0.87 14.02 -3.02
N GLN A 105 2.09 13.98 -3.58
CA GLN A 105 3.05 15.09 -3.63
C GLN A 105 2.47 16.36 -4.24
N SER A 106 1.56 16.18 -5.19
CA SER A 106 0.87 17.20 -5.97
C SER A 106 -0.32 17.85 -5.26
N ASN A 107 -0.40 17.74 -3.94
CA ASN A 107 -1.52 18.26 -3.17
C ASN A 107 -2.87 17.63 -3.54
N TYR A 108 -2.86 16.37 -3.97
CA TYR A 108 -4.09 15.60 -4.12
C TYR A 108 -4.25 14.59 -3.00
N GLU A 109 -5.50 14.37 -2.63
CA GLU A 109 -5.91 13.31 -1.74
C GLU A 109 -6.87 12.39 -2.49
N VAL A 110 -6.67 11.08 -2.35
CA VAL A 110 -7.51 10.07 -3.01
C VAL A 110 -7.95 9.04 -1.99
N TRP A 111 -9.22 8.67 -2.04
CA TRP A 111 -9.82 7.69 -1.13
C TRP A 111 -10.20 6.45 -1.91
N TYR A 112 -9.83 5.30 -1.36
CA TYR A 112 -10.16 3.98 -1.89
C TYR A 112 -10.90 3.17 -0.85
N ASP A 113 -11.89 2.42 -1.30
CA ASP A 113 -12.48 1.34 -0.51
C ASP A 113 -11.44 0.21 -0.38
N ILE A 114 -11.14 -0.20 0.85
CA ILE A 114 -10.06 -1.17 1.13
C ILE A 114 -10.42 -2.56 0.62
N ASP A 115 -11.69 -2.93 0.70
CA ASP A 115 -12.14 -4.28 0.37
C ASP A 115 -12.29 -4.46 -1.13
N SER A 116 -12.90 -3.47 -1.80
CA SER A 116 -13.18 -3.53 -3.23
C SER A 116 -12.09 -2.90 -4.10
N GLY A 117 -11.16 -2.15 -3.52
CA GLY A 117 -10.12 -1.39 -4.24
C GLY A 117 -10.65 -0.24 -5.09
N LYS A 118 -11.94 0.10 -4.99
CA LYS A 118 -12.57 1.10 -5.86
C LYS A 118 -12.25 2.51 -5.37
N LYS A 119 -11.94 3.41 -6.31
CA LYS A 119 -11.82 4.84 -6.02
C LYS A 119 -13.17 5.37 -5.55
N ILE A 120 -13.20 5.96 -4.37
CA ILE A 120 -14.39 6.59 -3.78
C ILE A 120 -14.47 8.04 -4.25
N LYS A 121 -13.41 8.81 -4.02
CA LYS A 121 -13.31 10.22 -4.41
C LYS A 121 -11.86 10.68 -4.51
N GLU A 122 -11.68 11.87 -5.04
CA GLU A 122 -10.39 12.53 -5.26
C GLU A 122 -10.58 14.03 -5.12
N GLU A 123 -9.69 14.69 -4.40
CA GLU A 123 -9.78 16.12 -4.09
C GLU A 123 -8.40 16.77 -4.16
N TYR A 124 -8.34 17.99 -4.72
CA TYR A 124 -7.17 18.84 -4.62
C TYR A 124 -7.22 19.60 -3.29
N VAL A 125 -6.16 19.49 -2.50
CA VAL A 125 -6.05 20.06 -1.16
C VAL A 125 -4.89 21.03 -1.13
N TYR A 126 -5.21 22.32 -1.27
CA TYR A 126 -4.23 23.39 -1.17
C TYR A 126 -3.61 23.39 0.24
N LYS A 127 -2.39 22.87 0.36
CA LYS A 127 -1.59 23.01 1.58
C LYS A 127 -1.05 24.44 1.60
N LYS A 128 -1.51 25.24 2.57
CA LYS A 128 -1.00 26.60 2.82
C LYS A 128 0.47 26.58 3.21
#